data_AF-C3XYZ8-F1
#
_entry.id   AF-C3XYZ8-F1
#
_cell.length_a   1.000
_cell.length_b   1.000
_cell.length_c   1.000
_cell.angle_alpha   90.00
_cell.angle_beta   90.00
_cell.angle_gamma   90.00
#
_symmetry.space_group_name_H-M   'P 1'
#
loop_
_entity.id
_entity.type
_entity.pdbx_description
1 polymer ?
#
loop_
_entity_poly.entity_id
_entity_poly.type
_entity_poly.pdbx_seq_one_letter_code
_entity_poly.pdbx_strand_id
1 'polypeptide(L)'
;MASRGKNVNFVHNDEIWKDHVRHELSALLRWPDKWGFLKTEYNKVYDRMAGVPVTRTPTPLPEISNYTKLPPIPAVKKTGSPKRKKSPRTTAGLIGWKSARPDCQLEIYGRYAPNARGQKGIIKMLGWPLQGLD
;
A
#
# COMPACT_ATOMS: atom_id res chain seq x y z
N MET A 1 -42.52 26.73 -10.43
CA MET A 1 -42.68 26.16 -9.07
C MET A 1 -41.57 26.70 -8.19
N ALA A 2 -41.89 27.58 -7.25
CA ALA A 2 -40.91 28.16 -6.34
C ALA A 2 -40.34 27.05 -5.44
N SER A 3 -39.03 26.83 -5.53
CA SER A 3 -38.29 25.99 -4.57
C SER A 3 -38.47 26.62 -3.19
N ARG A 4 -39.33 26.04 -2.35
CA ARG A 4 -39.51 26.42 -0.94
C ARG A 4 -38.13 26.37 -0.29
N GLY A 5 -37.66 27.54 0.17
CA GLY A 5 -36.41 27.67 0.91
C GLY A 5 -36.38 26.66 2.05
N LYS A 6 -35.30 25.87 2.12
CA LYS A 6 -35.07 24.99 3.25
C LYS A 6 -34.85 25.90 4.47
N ASN A 7 -35.89 26.10 5.26
CA ASN A 7 -35.79 26.65 6.62
C ASN A 7 -35.06 25.61 7.47
N VAL A 8 -33.74 25.56 7.32
CA VAL A 8 -32.86 25.02 8.35
C VAL A 8 -32.83 26.06 9.46
N ASN A 9 -33.23 25.64 10.67
CA ASN A 9 -33.18 26.47 11.87
C ASN A 9 -31.85 27.24 11.90
N PHE A 10 -31.90 28.57 11.88
CA PHE A 10 -30.71 29.41 11.80
C PHE A 10 -29.76 29.16 12.98
N VAL A 11 -30.30 28.78 14.15
CA VAL A 11 -29.52 28.38 15.32
C VAL A 11 -28.72 27.11 15.03
N HIS A 12 -29.34 26.12 14.38
CA HIS A 12 -28.68 24.88 14.02
C HIS A 12 -27.56 25.09 12.99
N ASN A 13 -27.78 25.96 11.99
CA ASN A 13 -26.73 26.32 11.03
C ASN A 13 -25.56 27.06 11.71
N ASP A 14 -25.85 27.96 12.66
CA ASP A 14 -24.83 28.67 13.42
C ASP A 14 -24.02 27.72 14.32
N GLU A 15 -24.66 26.74 14.96
CA GLU A 15 -23.99 25.70 15.74
C GLU A 15 -23.07 24.83 14.88
N ILE A 16 -23.53 24.39 13.70
CA ILE A 16 -22.70 23.64 12.74
C ILE A 16 -21.48 24.47 12.33
N TRP A 17 -21.68 25.76 12.02
CA TRP A 17 -20.58 26.63 11.64
C TRP A 17 -19.56 26.80 12.77
N LYS A 18 -20.03 27.03 14.00
CA LYS A 18 -19.17 27.10 15.19
C LYS A 18 -18.38 25.81 15.40
N ASP A 19 -18.99 24.65 15.17
CA ASP A 19 -18.31 23.37 15.33
C ASP A 19 -17.21 23.18 14.27
N HIS A 20 -17.46 23.53 13.01
CA HIS A 20 -16.43 23.52 11.97
C HIS A 20 -15.25 24.42 12.33
N VAL A 21 -15.49 25.66 12.75
CA VAL A 21 -14.42 26.60 13.15
C VAL A 21 -13.57 26.03 14.29
N ARG A 22 -14.20 25.39 15.28
CA ARG A 22 -13.48 24.75 16.40
C ARG A 22 -12.64 23.56 15.93
N HIS A 23 -13.18 22.74 15.03
CA HIS A 23 -12.47 21.60 14.47
C HIS A 23 -11.28 22.04 13.64
N GLU A 24 -11.43 23.05 12.79
CA GLU A 24 -10.34 23.61 12.00
C GLU A 24 -9.24 24.19 12.89
N LEU A 25 -9.60 24.95 13.92
CA LEU A 25 -8.63 25.53 14.85
C LEU A 25 -7.87 24.44 15.62
N SER A 26 -8.58 23.40 16.07
CA SER A 26 -7.98 22.24 16.73
C SER A 26 -7.07 21.43 15.79
N ALA A 27 -7.48 21.28 14.53
CA ALA A 27 -6.68 20.62 13.50
C ALA A 27 -5.41 21.42 13.22
N LEU A 28 -5.51 22.74 13.07
CA LEU A 28 -4.37 23.64 12.82
C LEU A 28 -3.36 23.58 13.96
N LEU A 29 -3.81 23.60 15.22
CA LEU A 29 -2.91 23.48 16.38
C LEU A 29 -2.19 22.12 16.44
N ARG A 30 -2.89 21.03 16.10
CA ARG A 30 -2.32 19.66 16.11
C ARG A 30 -1.56 19.32 14.84
N TRP A 31 -1.67 20.12 13.79
CA TRP A 31 -1.07 19.85 12.50
C TRP A 31 0.46 19.88 12.54
N PRO A 32 1.14 20.85 13.17
CA PRO A 32 2.60 20.83 13.34
C PRO A 32 3.11 19.60 14.08
N ASP A 33 2.43 19.15 15.12
CA ASP A 33 2.88 18.00 15.91
C ASP A 33 2.79 16.69 15.11
N LYS A 34 1.70 16.50 14.36
CA LYS A 34 1.47 15.27 13.59
C LYS A 34 2.13 15.29 12.22
N TRP A 35 2.16 16.45 11.57
CA TRP A 35 2.52 16.62 10.15
C TRP A 35 3.62 17.65 9.92
N GLY A 36 4.15 18.29 10.96
CA GLY A 36 5.22 19.28 10.81
C GLY A 36 6.48 18.71 10.13
N PHE A 37 6.72 17.40 10.27
CA PHE A 37 7.80 16.70 9.58
C PHE A 37 7.72 16.83 8.05
N LEU A 38 6.52 16.95 7.46
CA LEU A 38 6.36 17.16 6.02
C LEU A 38 7.04 18.46 5.57
N LYS A 39 6.84 19.54 6.34
CA LYS A 39 7.47 20.84 6.08
C LYS A 39 8.98 20.75 6.24
N THR A 40 9.44 20.07 7.29
CA THR A 40 10.88 19.88 7.55
C THR A 40 11.55 19.08 6.46
N GLU A 41 10.98 17.94 6.03
CA GLU A 41 11.54 17.10 4.97
C GLU A 41 11.51 17.79 3.61
N TYR A 42 10.43 18.51 3.29
CA TYR A 42 10.36 19.31 2.07
C TYR A 42 11.49 20.35 2.01
N ASN A 43 11.69 21.11 3.09
CA ASN A 43 12.76 22.10 3.17
C ASN A 43 14.14 21.44 3.04
N LYS A 44 14.39 20.30 3.71
CA LYS A 44 15.65 19.55 3.58
C LYS A 44 15.93 19.08 2.15
N VAL A 45 14.90 18.77 1.36
CA VAL A 45 15.07 18.41 -0.05
C VAL A 45 15.37 19.65 -0.88
N TYR A 46 14.64 20.73 -0.65
CA TYR A 46 14.88 22.01 -1.31
C TYR A 46 16.30 22.54 -1.06
N ASP A 47 16.77 22.54 0.19
CA ASP A 47 18.11 22.98 0.57
C ASP A 47 19.21 22.14 -0.08
N ARG A 48 18.98 20.82 -0.21
CA ARG A 48 19.87 19.91 -0.95
C ARG A 48 19.93 20.25 -2.44
N MET A 49 18.79 20.60 -3.05
CA MET A 49 18.75 21.01 -4.46
C MET A 49 19.40 22.38 -4.67
N ALA A 50 19.27 23.30 -3.70
CA ALA A 50 19.88 24.62 -3.73
C ALA A 50 21.40 24.61 -3.40
N GLY A 51 21.98 23.44 -3.10
CA GLY A 51 23.41 23.30 -2.79
C GLY A 51 23.81 23.83 -1.41
N VAL A 52 22.85 24.06 -0.52
CA VAL A 52 23.13 24.49 0.86
C VAL A 52 23.79 23.34 1.60
N PRO A 53 24.96 23.55 2.24
CA PRO A 53 25.64 22.50 2.98
C PRO A 53 24.77 22.05 4.16
N VAL A 54 24.34 20.80 4.14
CA VAL A 54 23.55 20.19 5.22
C VAL A 54 24.44 20.08 6.45
N THR A 55 24.28 20.98 7.41
CA THR A 55 24.79 20.82 8.78
C THR A 55 24.04 19.66 9.41
N ARG A 56 24.58 18.45 9.27
CA ARG A 56 24.16 17.30 10.07
C ARG A 56 24.52 17.63 11.51
N THR A 57 23.58 18.20 12.26
CA THR A 57 23.66 18.18 13.72
C THR A 57 23.69 16.70 14.10
N PRO A 58 24.77 16.20 14.73
CA PRO A 58 24.80 14.83 15.19
C PRO A 58 23.69 14.72 16.23
N THR A 59 22.57 14.11 15.87
CA THR A 59 21.60 13.68 16.87
C THR A 59 22.39 12.75 17.80
N PRO A 60 22.44 13.03 19.12
CA PRO A 60 23.09 12.11 20.04
C PRO A 60 22.35 10.79 19.96
N LEU A 61 22.89 9.85 19.19
CA LEU A 61 22.39 8.49 19.18
C LEU A 61 22.65 7.97 20.60
N PRO A 62 21.63 7.45 21.32
CA PRO A 62 21.91 6.72 22.54
C PRO A 62 22.92 5.62 22.20
N GLU A 63 23.83 5.34 23.12
CA GLU A 63 24.97 4.44 22.94
C GLU A 63 24.49 2.99 22.70
N ILE A 64 24.05 2.67 21.48
CA ILE A 64 23.54 1.33 21.07
C ILE A 64 24.71 0.33 20.86
N SER A 65 25.94 0.70 21.25
CA SER A 65 27.19 -0.03 21.03
C SER A 65 27.19 -1.49 21.51
N ASN A 66 26.37 -1.81 22.51
CA ASN A 66 26.40 -3.12 23.16
C ASN A 66 25.30 -4.09 22.71
N TYR A 67 24.22 -3.63 22.08
CA TYR A 67 23.09 -4.48 21.67
C TYR A 67 23.19 -5.00 20.22
N THR A 68 24.13 -4.47 19.43
CA THR A 68 24.31 -4.84 18.01
C THR A 68 25.40 -5.88 17.78
N LYS A 69 26.13 -6.27 18.83
CA LYS A 69 27.14 -7.34 18.74
C LYS A 69 26.44 -8.68 18.87
N LEU A 70 26.09 -9.25 17.73
CA LEU A 70 25.66 -10.65 17.65
C LEU A 70 26.79 -11.55 18.21
N PRO A 71 26.46 -12.63 18.93
CA PRO A 71 27.47 -13.59 19.36
C PRO A 71 28.21 -14.15 18.14
N PRO A 72 29.51 -14.49 18.27
CA PRO A 72 30.27 -15.08 17.18
C PRO A 72 29.59 -16.36 16.68
N ILE A 73 29.15 -16.35 15.42
CA ILE A 73 28.57 -17.53 14.79
C ILE A 73 29.73 -18.52 14.55
N PRO A 74 29.66 -19.76 15.07
CA PRO A 74 30.70 -20.75 14.83
C PRO A 74 30.86 -20.97 13.32
N ALA A 75 32.09 -21.01 12.83
CA ALA A 75 32.39 -21.16 11.41
C ALA A 75 31.83 -22.48 10.87
N VAL A 76 30.63 -22.44 10.30
CA VAL A 76 30.08 -23.56 9.54
C VAL A 76 30.99 -23.76 8.33
N LYS A 77 31.52 -24.99 8.16
CA LYS A 77 32.22 -25.39 6.95
C LYS A 77 31.35 -25.00 5.76
N LYS A 78 31.85 -24.14 4.87
CA LYS A 78 31.13 -23.66 3.69
C LYS A 78 30.75 -24.85 2.80
N THR A 79 29.64 -25.53 3.11
CA THR A 79 28.97 -26.40 2.15
C THR A 79 28.53 -25.46 1.03
N GLY A 80 29.07 -25.67 -0.17
CA GLY A 80 28.95 -24.74 -1.28
C GLY A 80 27.56 -24.12 -1.38
N SER A 81 27.51 -22.79 -1.52
CA SER A 81 26.26 -22.06 -1.67
C SER A 81 25.35 -22.78 -2.68
N PRO A 82 24.05 -23.03 -2.37
CA PRO A 82 23.15 -23.64 -3.33
C PRO A 82 23.22 -22.87 -4.63
N LYS A 83 23.44 -23.56 -5.76
CA LYS A 83 23.45 -22.93 -7.08
C LYS A 83 22.18 -22.08 -7.20
N ARG A 84 22.35 -20.75 -7.31
CA ARG A 84 21.23 -19.84 -7.53
C ARG A 84 20.48 -20.33 -8.77
N LYS A 85 19.21 -20.69 -8.61
CA LYS A 85 18.35 -20.99 -9.76
C LYS A 85 18.38 -19.76 -10.66
N LYS A 86 18.71 -19.94 -11.94
CA LYS A 86 18.74 -18.83 -12.91
C LYS A 86 17.35 -18.19 -12.92
N SER A 87 17.30 -16.86 -12.81
CA SER A 87 16.05 -16.14 -12.98
C SER A 87 15.43 -16.51 -14.34
N PRO A 88 14.11 -16.69 -14.42
CA PRO A 88 13.47 -17.08 -15.67
C PRO A 88 13.77 -16.02 -16.73
N ARG A 89 14.32 -16.46 -17.87
CA ARG A 89 14.65 -15.59 -18.99
C ARG A 89 13.36 -15.19 -19.70
N THR A 90 12.90 -13.96 -19.53
CA THR A 90 11.74 -13.42 -20.24
C THR A 90 12.20 -12.40 -21.28
N THR A 91 11.67 -12.50 -22.50
CA THR A 91 12.03 -11.63 -23.63
C THR A 91 11.60 -10.18 -23.44
N ALA A 92 10.73 -9.90 -22.46
CA ALA A 92 10.17 -8.57 -22.18
C ALA A 92 10.24 -8.14 -20.70
N GLY A 93 10.98 -8.86 -19.83
CA GLY A 93 11.06 -8.52 -18.40
C GLY A 93 9.77 -8.68 -17.59
N LEU A 94 8.69 -9.19 -18.20
CA LEU A 94 7.39 -9.39 -17.56
C LEU A 94 7.37 -10.71 -16.76
N ILE A 95 7.01 -10.63 -15.48
CA ILE A 95 6.96 -11.76 -14.52
C ILE A 95 5.50 -12.05 -14.17
N GLY A 96 5.16 -13.34 -14.01
CA GLY A 96 3.83 -13.81 -13.56
C GLY A 96 2.75 -13.72 -14.64
N TRP A 97 1.53 -13.34 -14.24
CA TRP A 97 0.32 -13.21 -15.07
C TRP A 97 0.46 -12.41 -16.38
N LYS A 98 1.46 -11.52 -16.49
CA LYS A 98 1.74 -10.73 -17.70
C LYS A 98 2.71 -11.43 -18.66
N SER A 99 3.26 -12.59 -18.32
CA SER A 99 4.21 -13.32 -19.16
C SER A 99 3.47 -14.15 -20.22
N ALA A 100 3.85 -13.99 -21.49
CA ALA A 100 3.30 -14.77 -22.61
C ALA A 100 3.82 -16.22 -22.65
N ARG A 101 4.76 -16.60 -21.77
CA ARG A 101 5.33 -17.95 -21.71
C ARG A 101 4.47 -18.87 -20.83
N PRO A 102 4.11 -20.07 -21.31
CA PRO A 102 3.28 -21.01 -20.54
C PRO A 102 3.95 -21.43 -19.22
N ASP A 103 5.28 -21.59 -19.23
CA ASP A 103 6.06 -21.96 -18.04
C ASP A 103 6.02 -20.92 -16.90
N CYS A 104 5.56 -19.70 -17.17
CA CYS A 104 5.55 -18.57 -16.24
C CYS A 104 4.13 -18.04 -15.93
N GLN A 105 3.10 -18.69 -16.47
CA GLN A 105 1.70 -18.35 -16.22
C GLN A 105 1.27 -18.89 -14.85
N LEU A 106 1.21 -18.00 -13.86
CA LEU A 106 0.76 -18.30 -12.48
C LEU A 106 -0.77 -18.17 -12.31
N GLU A 107 -1.54 -18.14 -13.40
CA GLU A 107 -2.99 -18.00 -13.31
C GLU A 107 -3.63 -19.32 -12.81
N ILE A 108 -3.98 -19.32 -11.53
CA ILE A 108 -4.73 -20.40 -10.87
C ILE A 108 -6.19 -20.43 -11.36
N TYR A 109 -6.69 -19.28 -11.83
CA TYR A 109 -8.06 -19.09 -12.29
C TYR A 109 -8.05 -18.41 -13.66
N GLY A 110 -8.42 -19.15 -14.71
CA GLY A 110 -8.42 -18.67 -16.09
C GLY A 110 -8.69 -19.79 -17.10
N ARG A 111 -8.86 -19.46 -18.38
CA ARG A 111 -9.16 -20.44 -19.46
C ARG A 111 -8.11 -21.54 -19.60
N TYR A 112 -6.88 -21.26 -19.17
CA TYR A 112 -5.70 -22.13 -19.29
C TYR A 112 -5.50 -23.07 -18.10
N ALA A 113 -6.16 -22.80 -16.95
CA ALA A 113 -6.08 -23.66 -15.79
C ALA A 113 -7.13 -24.80 -15.89
N PRO A 114 -6.72 -26.08 -15.92
CA PRO A 114 -7.64 -27.21 -16.11
C PRO A 114 -8.69 -27.33 -15.00
N ASN A 115 -8.39 -26.81 -13.81
CA ASN A 115 -9.21 -26.77 -12.60
C ASN A 115 -10.04 -25.48 -12.44
N ALA A 116 -9.89 -24.48 -13.33
CA ALA A 116 -10.62 -23.22 -13.25
C ALA A 116 -11.94 -23.21 -14.04
N ARG A 117 -12.23 -24.27 -14.81
CA ARG A 117 -13.56 -24.46 -15.38
C ARG A 117 -14.53 -24.81 -14.24
N GLY A 118 -15.60 -24.03 -14.10
CA GLY A 118 -16.65 -24.32 -13.12
C GLY A 118 -17.11 -25.76 -13.24
N GLN A 119 -16.92 -26.56 -12.18
CA GLN A 119 -17.06 -28.02 -12.23
C GLN A 119 -18.46 -28.48 -12.66
N LYS A 120 -19.49 -27.65 -12.42
CA LYS A 120 -20.89 -27.87 -12.80
C LYS A 120 -21.54 -26.52 -13.10
N GLY A 121 -22.37 -26.45 -14.14
CA GLY A 121 -23.24 -25.28 -14.35
C GLY A 121 -24.30 -25.18 -13.24
N ILE A 122 -24.77 -23.96 -12.96
CA ILE A 122 -25.73 -23.68 -11.86
C ILE A 122 -26.96 -24.59 -11.93
N ILE A 123 -27.47 -24.88 -13.13
CA ILE A 123 -28.60 -25.79 -13.36
C ILE A 123 -28.34 -27.19 -12.80
N LYS A 124 -27.14 -27.73 -13.03
CA LYS A 124 -26.72 -29.04 -12.53
C LYS A 124 -26.44 -29.04 -11.03
N MET A 125 -26.07 -27.89 -10.47
CA MET A 125 -25.92 -27.74 -9.01
C MET A 125 -27.27 -27.65 -8.30
N LEU A 126 -28.23 -26.95 -8.89
CA LEU A 126 -29.57 -26.75 -8.31
C LEU A 126 -30.56 -27.85 -8.67
N GLY A 127 -30.18 -28.80 -9.55
CA GLY A 127 -31.05 -29.90 -9.98
C GLY A 127 -32.25 -29.42 -10.80
N TRP A 128 -32.13 -28.28 -11.48
CA TRP A 128 -33.25 -27.68 -12.19
C TRP A 128 -33.52 -28.40 -13.52
N PRO A 129 -34.80 -28.54 -13.92
CA PRO A 129 -35.15 -29.10 -15.22
C PRO A 129 -34.65 -28.16 -16.33
N LEU A 130 -34.08 -28.75 -17.38
CA LEU A 130 -33.59 -28.00 -18.56
C LEU A 130 -34.72 -27.31 -19.34
N GLN A 131 -35.98 -27.72 -19.10
CA GLN A 131 -37.18 -27.20 -19.76
C GLN A 131 -37.53 -25.75 -19.38
N GLY A 132 -36.85 -25.14 -18.39
CA GLY A 132 -37.02 -23.74 -18.02
C GLY A 132 -36.10 -22.76 -18.74
N LEU A 133 -35.30 -23.25 -19.69
CA LEU A 133 -34.47 -22.45 -20.59
C LEU A 133 -35.08 -22.48 -22.00
N ASP A 134 -36.19 -21.77 -22.17
CA ASP A 134 -36.76 -21.41 -23.48
C ASP A 134 -36.90 -19.88 -23.53
#